data_AF-A0A7L1K4L6-F1
#
_entry.id   AF-A0A7L1K4L6-F1
#
_cell.length_a   1.000
_cell.length_b   1.000
_cell.length_c   1.000
_cell.angle_alpha   90.00
_cell.angle_beta   90.00
_cell.angle_gamma   90.00
#
_symmetry.space_group_name_H-M   'P 1'
#
loop_
_entity.id
_entity.type
_entity.pdbx_description
1 polymer ?
#
loop_
_entity_poly.entity_id
_entity_poly.type
_entity_poly.pdbx_seq_one_letter_code
_entity_poly.pdbx_strand_id
1 'polypeptide(L)'
;CDIRSLGCEEKRELLASIEQAVAFVTTMIFQDGSSQLNSEQVLTSSVKGVVVLVKSQTDHPCPHSYSSTDYAANENDKLIYLKMESLSLWEQEQQAHKKFVWQVLFQMLHCKVPIICFNAKDFLRTVLQVYGNEISWKQVADSIVLDPRIAAWLINPSDTVPSFECLIEKYFEKPFSMGTVNTDTGTARKASHPNLGMNLEKLYNIMMDLAHDLRVQGLWKLFYTLELPLIKILAVMETHKIHVNKQELKKTSEILGLRLKELEQEAHQAAGERFLLTSSSQLREVLFEKLKLHALCEKLHRTEIQQLVSTSEVVLNKLQDLHPLPKIILEYRQVHKMKSTYVDGLRTCMRKGFISSTWNQTGTVTGRLSAKHPNIQGISKHPIRIMKKQYIKGKEEEIVTISPRTLFVSKKGYTFLAADFSHIELRILADLSSEPELLKLFQEPETTDIFSTLASQW
;
A
#
# COMPACT_ATOMS: atom_id res chain seq x y z
N CYS A 1 -9.66 26.02 18.59
CA CYS A 1 -10.36 25.71 19.85
C CYS A 1 -10.27 24.22 20.15
N ASP A 2 -9.83 23.83 21.36
CA ASP A 2 -9.94 22.42 21.82
C ASP A 2 -11.39 22.18 22.25
N ILE A 3 -12.08 21.24 21.60
CA ILE A 3 -13.52 21.08 21.84
C ILE A 3 -13.87 20.58 23.26
N ARG A 4 -12.86 20.15 24.02
CA ARG A 4 -13.02 19.75 25.43
C ARG A 4 -13.28 20.93 26.35
N SER A 5 -12.73 22.11 26.04
CA SER A 5 -12.92 23.32 26.86
C SER A 5 -14.26 24.02 26.61
N LEU A 6 -15.04 23.56 25.63
CA LEU A 6 -16.32 24.17 25.29
C LEU A 6 -17.42 23.87 26.32
N GLY A 7 -18.15 24.91 26.70
CA GLY A 7 -19.39 24.83 27.47
C GLY A 7 -20.53 24.17 26.68
N CYS A 8 -21.65 23.87 27.34
CA CYS A 8 -22.78 23.18 26.68
C CYS A 8 -23.39 23.98 25.52
N GLU A 9 -23.46 25.31 25.63
CA GLU A 9 -23.99 26.17 24.58
C GLU A 9 -23.05 26.23 23.37
N GLU A 10 -21.77 26.48 23.61
CA GLU A 10 -20.73 26.50 22.57
C GLU A 10 -20.62 25.15 21.83
N LYS A 11 -20.84 24.03 22.54
CA LYS A 11 -20.93 22.70 21.91
C LYS A 11 -22.12 22.58 20.96
N ARG A 12 -23.29 23.11 21.33
CA ARG A 12 -24.47 23.14 20.44
C ARG A 12 -24.23 24.03 19.23
N GLU A 13 -23.63 25.21 19.44
CA GLU A 13 -23.27 26.13 18.36
C GLU A 13 -22.24 25.51 17.40
N LEU A 14 -21.27 24.77 17.92
CA LEU A 14 -20.30 24.04 17.10
C LEU A 14 -21.01 23.01 16.21
N LEU A 15 -21.92 22.20 16.78
CA LEU A 15 -22.68 21.22 15.99
C LEU A 15 -23.55 21.92 14.93
N ALA A 16 -24.18 23.05 15.25
CA ALA A 16 -24.91 23.84 14.27
C ALA A 16 -24.00 24.38 13.15
N SER A 17 -22.79 24.84 13.49
CA SER A 17 -21.80 25.28 12.50
C SER A 17 -21.31 24.14 11.60
N ILE A 18 -21.19 22.92 12.13
CA ILE A 18 -20.84 21.72 11.33
C ILE A 18 -21.97 21.35 10.37
N GLU A 19 -23.23 21.52 10.77
CA GLU A 19 -24.40 21.27 9.91
C GLU A 19 -24.46 22.25 8.73
N GLN A 20 -24.07 23.51 8.96
CA GLN A 20 -24.06 24.57 7.96
C GLN A 20 -22.73 24.67 7.18
N ALA A 21 -21.74 23.84 7.50
CA ALA A 21 -20.42 23.89 6.88
C ALA A 21 -20.51 23.54 5.38
N VAL A 22 -19.71 24.21 4.56
CA VAL A 22 -19.61 23.92 3.13
C VAL A 22 -18.47 22.95 2.80
N ALA A 23 -17.47 22.86 3.67
CA ALA A 23 -16.36 21.92 3.58
C ALA A 23 -15.68 21.74 4.94
N PHE A 24 -15.03 20.60 5.11
CA PHE A 24 -14.11 20.36 6.23
C PHE A 24 -12.71 20.15 5.71
N VAL A 25 -11.72 20.84 6.27
CA VAL A 25 -10.31 20.64 5.91
C VAL A 25 -9.58 20.11 7.12
N THR A 26 -8.99 18.92 7.01
CA THR A 26 -8.54 18.17 8.18
C THR A 26 -7.15 17.58 8.02
N THR A 27 -6.42 17.55 9.15
CA THR A 27 -5.14 16.86 9.27
C THR A 27 -5.02 16.20 10.64
N MET A 28 -4.40 15.02 10.68
CA MET A 28 -3.96 14.39 11.92
C MET A 28 -2.72 15.09 12.48
N ILE A 29 -2.61 15.08 13.80
CA ILE A 29 -1.47 15.53 14.59
C ILE A 29 -0.94 14.37 15.42
N PHE A 30 0.38 14.22 15.46
CA PHE A 30 1.08 13.13 16.13
C PHE A 30 1.67 13.58 17.47
N GLN A 31 2.11 12.63 18.30
CA GLN A 31 2.62 12.94 19.65
C GLN A 31 3.92 13.74 19.64
N ASP A 32 4.69 13.67 18.56
CA ASP A 32 5.90 14.47 18.35
C ASP A 32 5.60 15.92 17.90
N GLY A 33 4.33 16.27 17.73
CA GLY A 33 3.90 17.59 17.27
C GLY A 33 3.88 17.75 15.76
N SER A 34 4.26 16.72 14.99
CA SER A 34 4.14 16.71 13.53
C SER A 34 2.68 16.49 13.08
N SER A 35 2.44 16.68 11.79
CA SER A 35 1.16 16.52 11.12
C SER A 35 1.32 15.75 9.80
N GLN A 36 0.21 15.38 9.16
CA GLN A 36 0.24 14.79 7.81
C GLN A 36 0.83 15.73 6.75
N LEU A 37 0.94 17.03 7.07
CA LEU A 37 1.39 18.09 6.17
C LEU A 37 2.90 18.36 6.25
N ASN A 38 3.63 17.73 7.18
CA ASN A 38 5.08 17.88 7.28
C ASN A 38 5.81 16.96 6.28
N SER A 39 6.98 17.39 5.78
CA SER A 39 7.83 16.54 4.93
C SER A 39 8.28 15.26 5.64
N GLU A 40 8.24 14.17 4.88
CA GLU A 40 8.48 12.76 5.21
C GLU A 40 8.91 12.42 6.64
N GLN A 41 7.99 11.87 7.42
CA GLN A 41 8.35 10.87 8.43
C GLN A 41 7.51 9.62 8.25
N VAL A 42 8.18 8.47 8.36
CA VAL A 42 7.53 7.23 8.75
C VAL A 42 6.88 7.52 10.09
N LEU A 43 5.56 7.73 10.10
CA LEU A 43 4.78 8.03 11.29
C LEU A 43 4.81 6.82 12.24
N THR A 44 5.91 6.71 12.99
CA THR A 44 6.07 5.78 14.11
C THR A 44 5.41 6.31 15.37
N SER A 45 5.18 7.63 15.41
CA SER A 45 4.46 8.34 16.45
C SER A 45 2.96 8.07 16.36
N SER A 46 2.33 7.83 17.52
CA SER A 46 0.89 7.61 17.59
C SER A 46 0.11 8.91 17.34
N VAL A 47 -1.14 8.79 16.88
CA VAL A 47 -2.01 9.95 16.65
C VAL A 47 -2.41 10.56 17.99
N LYS A 48 -2.14 11.85 18.16
CA LYS A 48 -2.51 12.66 19.33
C LYS A 48 -3.93 13.23 19.17
N GLY A 49 -4.26 13.71 17.97
CA GLY A 49 -5.56 14.29 17.67
C GLY A 49 -5.74 14.61 16.20
N VAL A 50 -6.87 15.21 15.88
CA VAL A 50 -7.23 15.70 14.55
C VAL A 50 -7.55 17.19 14.65
N VAL A 51 -7.03 17.98 13.73
CA VAL A 51 -7.39 19.40 13.59
C VAL A 51 -8.27 19.54 12.37
N VAL A 52 -9.39 20.25 12.54
CA VAL A 52 -10.38 20.47 11.49
C VAL A 52 -10.63 21.97 11.36
N LEU A 53 -10.50 22.48 10.16
CA LEU A 53 -11.01 23.78 9.75
C LEU A 53 -12.43 23.57 9.19
N VAL A 54 -13.41 24.16 9.85
CA VAL A 54 -14.82 24.16 9.43
C VAL A 54 -15.04 25.41 8.58
N LYS A 55 -15.20 25.21 7.26
CA LYS A 55 -15.41 26.32 6.32
C LYS A 55 -16.89 26.66 6.22
N SER A 56 -17.20 27.93 6.36
CA SER A 56 -18.56 28.49 6.30
C SER A 56 -18.97 28.95 4.89
N GLN A 57 -17.99 29.24 4.04
CA GLN A 57 -18.19 29.70 2.67
C GLN A 57 -17.14 29.07 1.73
N THR A 58 -17.47 28.99 0.44
CA THR A 58 -16.52 28.58 -0.58
C THR A 58 -15.74 29.80 -1.04
N ASP A 59 -14.47 29.87 -0.70
CA ASP A 59 -13.60 30.89 -1.26
C ASP A 59 -13.39 30.56 -2.74
N HIS A 60 -13.79 31.46 -3.63
CA HIS A 60 -13.40 31.41 -5.04
C HIS A 60 -12.33 32.49 -5.28
N PRO A 61 -11.03 32.18 -5.14
CA PRO A 61 -10.00 33.02 -5.73
C PRO A 61 -9.97 32.79 -7.25
N CYS A 62 -9.89 33.88 -8.00
CA CYS A 62 -9.64 33.85 -9.43
C CYS A 62 -8.22 33.28 -9.70
N PRO A 63 -7.97 32.47 -10.74
CA PRO A 63 -6.70 31.71 -10.90
C PRO A 63 -5.41 32.54 -11.11
N HIS A 64 -5.47 33.88 -11.06
CA HIS A 64 -4.40 34.74 -11.58
C HIS A 64 -3.94 35.89 -10.66
N SER A 65 -4.38 35.95 -9.40
CA SER A 65 -3.92 36.98 -8.46
C SER A 65 -3.55 36.40 -7.10
N TYR A 66 -2.46 35.65 -7.05
CA TYR A 66 -1.90 35.18 -5.78
C TYR A 66 -0.90 36.22 -5.25
N SER A 67 -1.36 37.13 -4.39
CA SER A 67 -0.50 37.96 -3.54
C SER A 67 -0.29 37.27 -2.19
N SER A 68 0.89 37.39 -1.59
CA SER A 68 1.22 36.74 -0.31
C SER A 68 0.41 37.27 0.89
N THR A 69 -0.39 38.30 0.70
CA THR A 69 -1.15 39.01 1.73
C THR A 69 -2.64 38.65 1.80
N ASP A 70 -3.19 37.87 0.86
CA ASP A 70 -4.65 37.60 0.79
C ASP A 70 -5.12 36.35 1.55
N TYR A 71 -4.24 35.66 2.29
CA TYR A 71 -4.56 34.44 3.05
C TYR A 71 -5.05 34.71 4.48
N ALA A 72 -5.86 35.75 4.68
CA ALA A 72 -6.54 35.94 5.96
C ALA A 72 -7.68 34.91 6.07
N ALA A 73 -7.63 34.04 7.07
CA ALA A 73 -8.74 33.14 7.39
C ALA A 73 -10.02 33.98 7.55
N ASN A 74 -11.09 33.58 6.85
CA ASN A 74 -12.38 34.25 6.94
C ASN A 74 -12.85 34.25 8.40
N GLU A 75 -13.36 35.38 8.92
CA GLU A 75 -13.72 35.53 10.35
C GLU A 75 -14.75 34.49 10.83
N ASN A 76 -15.49 33.87 9.89
CA ASN A 76 -16.51 32.87 10.17
C ASN A 76 -15.99 31.41 10.19
N ASP A 77 -14.76 31.16 9.73
CA ASP A 77 -14.21 29.80 9.68
C ASP A 77 -13.68 29.37 11.06
N LYS A 78 -14.05 28.17 11.49
CA LYS A 78 -13.75 27.69 12.84
C LYS A 78 -12.67 26.61 12.81
N LEU A 79 -11.53 26.88 13.45
CA LEU A 79 -10.48 25.88 13.66
C LEU A 79 -10.72 25.11 14.97
N ILE A 80 -11.02 23.82 14.88
CA ILE A 80 -11.28 22.94 16.02
C ILE A 80 -10.22 21.85 16.15
N TYR A 81 -9.96 21.43 17.39
CA TYR A 81 -9.06 20.33 17.72
C TYR A 81 -9.82 19.23 18.44
N LEU A 82 -9.71 18.01 17.89
CA LEU A 82 -10.34 16.78 18.35
C LEU A 82 -9.27 15.87 18.94
N LYS A 83 -9.22 15.76 20.26
CA LYS A 83 -8.28 14.86 20.93
C LYS A 83 -8.71 13.39 20.70
N MET A 84 -7.80 12.54 20.21
CA MET A 84 -8.07 11.13 19.86
C MET A 84 -7.50 10.12 20.87
N GLU A 85 -6.72 10.57 21.84
CA GLU A 85 -6.07 9.71 22.84
C GLU A 85 -7.09 9.04 23.79
N SER A 86 -6.87 7.76 24.07
CA SER A 86 -7.51 7.02 25.16
C SER A 86 -6.60 7.08 26.40
N LEU A 87 -6.84 8.02 27.32
CA LEU A 87 -6.17 8.03 28.63
C LEU A 87 -6.73 6.89 29.51
N SER A 88 -5.86 6.17 30.20
CA SER A 88 -6.18 4.89 30.83
C SER A 88 -6.68 4.97 32.28
N LEU A 89 -7.09 6.12 32.84
CA LEU A 89 -7.30 6.21 34.32
C LEU A 89 -8.46 7.08 34.86
N TRP A 90 -9.34 7.68 34.04
CA TRP A 90 -10.54 8.39 34.57
C TRP A 90 -11.78 8.17 33.67
N GLU A 91 -12.84 7.57 34.20
CA GLU A 91 -13.89 6.93 33.37
C GLU A 91 -15.06 7.84 32.95
N GLN A 92 -15.54 8.79 33.77
CA GLN A 92 -16.79 9.51 33.46
C GLN A 92 -16.61 10.73 32.55
N GLU A 93 -15.74 11.68 32.89
CA GLU A 93 -15.51 12.89 32.07
C GLU A 93 -14.87 12.54 30.72
N GLN A 94 -13.93 11.59 30.69
CA GLN A 94 -13.33 11.12 29.44
C GLN A 94 -14.36 10.45 28.52
N GLN A 95 -15.32 9.71 29.08
CA GLN A 95 -16.39 9.11 28.30
C GLN A 95 -17.32 10.16 27.70
N ALA A 96 -17.64 11.22 28.44
CA ALA A 96 -18.41 12.36 27.92
C ALA A 96 -17.67 13.10 26.80
N HIS A 97 -16.36 13.32 26.95
CA HIS A 97 -15.53 13.91 25.90
C HIS A 97 -15.42 13.03 24.68
N LYS A 98 -15.14 11.74 24.85
CA LYS A 98 -15.09 10.75 23.77
C LYS A 98 -16.41 10.72 23.00
N LYS A 99 -17.54 10.76 23.71
CA LYS A 99 -18.87 10.82 23.11
C LYS A 99 -19.08 12.11 22.30
N PHE A 100 -18.61 13.25 22.78
CA PHE A 100 -18.73 14.50 22.04
C PHE A 100 -17.82 14.56 20.81
N VAL A 101 -16.56 14.09 20.91
CA VAL A 101 -15.67 13.96 19.75
C VAL A 101 -16.28 13.02 18.71
N TRP A 102 -16.83 11.89 19.14
CA TRP A 102 -17.58 10.97 18.29
C TRP A 102 -18.73 11.68 17.58
N GLN A 103 -19.54 12.46 18.31
CA GLN A 103 -20.68 13.17 17.73
C GLN A 103 -20.24 14.17 16.65
N VAL A 104 -19.15 14.92 16.89
CA VAL A 104 -18.56 15.83 15.92
C VAL A 104 -18.09 15.09 14.66
N LEU A 105 -17.28 14.03 14.82
CA LEU A 105 -16.78 13.23 13.69
C LEU A 105 -17.93 12.56 12.92
N PHE A 106 -18.90 12.02 13.63
CA PHE A 106 -20.07 11.38 13.06
C PHE A 106 -20.83 12.38 12.18
N GLN A 107 -21.11 13.58 12.70
CA GLN A 107 -21.82 14.60 11.95
C GLN A 107 -21.01 15.05 10.72
N MET A 108 -19.70 15.28 10.86
CA MET A 108 -18.84 15.60 9.72
C MET A 108 -18.91 14.57 8.60
N LEU A 109 -18.90 13.27 8.94
CA LEU A 109 -19.01 12.18 7.96
C LEU A 109 -20.39 12.11 7.30
N HIS A 110 -21.45 12.60 7.95
CA HIS A 110 -22.84 12.55 7.46
C HIS A 110 -23.30 13.83 6.73
N CYS A 111 -22.63 14.97 6.90
CA CYS A 111 -23.04 16.24 6.29
C CYS A 111 -23.00 16.25 4.75
N LYS A 112 -22.51 15.20 4.08
CA LYS A 112 -22.39 15.08 2.60
C LYS A 112 -21.61 16.21 1.91
N VAL A 113 -20.92 17.05 2.68
CA VAL A 113 -20.00 18.06 2.17
C VAL A 113 -18.58 17.50 2.07
N PRO A 114 -17.71 18.08 1.22
CA PRO A 114 -16.36 17.58 1.04
C PRO A 114 -15.52 17.65 2.32
N ILE A 115 -14.85 16.54 2.63
CA ILE A 115 -13.78 16.46 3.63
C ILE A 115 -12.45 16.44 2.88
N ILE A 116 -11.68 17.51 2.93
CA ILE A 116 -10.35 17.60 2.32
C ILE A 116 -9.33 17.11 3.35
N CYS A 117 -8.60 16.06 3.02
CA CYS A 117 -7.58 15.50 3.90
C CYS A 117 -6.39 15.01 3.09
N PHE A 118 -5.19 15.49 3.42
CA PHE A 118 -3.96 14.96 2.85
C PHE A 118 -3.73 13.55 3.39
N ASN A 119 -3.63 12.54 2.52
CA ASN A 119 -3.53 11.13 2.91
C ASN A 119 -4.78 10.66 3.70
N ALA A 120 -5.94 10.81 3.07
CA ALA A 120 -7.28 10.60 3.62
C ALA A 120 -7.52 9.18 4.17
N LYS A 121 -6.91 8.16 3.56
CA LYS A 121 -7.02 6.77 4.02
C LYS A 121 -6.56 6.62 5.46
N ASP A 122 -5.46 7.27 5.84
CA ASP A 122 -4.89 7.16 7.18
C ASP A 122 -5.78 7.87 8.22
N PHE A 123 -6.41 8.99 7.85
CA PHE A 123 -7.42 9.66 8.68
C PHE A 123 -8.62 8.74 8.94
N LEU A 124 -9.22 8.19 7.88
CA LEU A 124 -10.38 7.29 8.02
C LEU A 124 -10.05 6.02 8.79
N ARG A 125 -8.86 5.43 8.55
CA ARG A 125 -8.37 4.26 9.31
C ARG A 125 -8.28 4.59 10.79
N THR A 126 -7.78 5.77 11.15
CA THR A 126 -7.65 6.21 12.54
C THR A 126 -9.01 6.39 13.20
N VAL A 127 -9.96 7.04 12.52
CA VAL A 127 -11.34 7.18 13.01
C VAL A 127 -11.98 5.82 13.27
N LEU A 128 -11.87 4.88 12.32
CA LEU A 128 -12.39 3.51 12.46
C LEU A 128 -11.70 2.70 13.57
N GLN A 129 -10.41 2.93 13.82
CA GLN A 129 -9.69 2.23 14.90
C GLN A 129 -10.08 2.75 16.29
N VAL A 130 -10.30 4.06 16.44
CA VAL A 130 -10.62 4.69 17.73
C VAL A 130 -12.11 4.53 18.09
N TYR A 131 -12.98 4.63 17.09
CA TYR A 131 -14.45 4.62 17.27
C TYR A 131 -15.13 3.43 16.61
N GLY A 132 -14.43 2.33 16.32
CA GLY A 132 -14.99 1.20 15.55
C GLY A 132 -16.19 0.48 16.19
N ASN A 133 -16.47 0.72 17.49
CA ASN A 133 -17.69 0.21 18.13
C ASN A 133 -18.90 1.12 17.86
N GLU A 134 -18.66 2.40 17.62
CA GLU A 134 -19.67 3.45 17.48
C GLU A 134 -19.81 3.94 16.02
N ILE A 135 -18.75 3.81 15.21
CA ILE A 135 -18.68 4.15 13.79
C ILE A 135 -18.36 2.87 13.01
N SER A 136 -19.38 2.37 12.32
CA SER A 136 -19.25 1.25 11.39
C SER A 136 -18.63 1.70 10.06
N TRP A 137 -18.00 0.76 9.36
CA TRP A 137 -17.48 1.00 8.01
C TRP A 137 -18.55 1.52 7.02
N LYS A 138 -19.83 1.17 7.24
CA LYS A 138 -20.95 1.64 6.42
C LYS A 138 -21.16 3.15 6.53
N GLN A 139 -20.99 3.71 7.72
CA GLN A 139 -21.13 5.16 7.95
C GLN A 139 -20.00 5.95 7.30
N VAL A 140 -18.81 5.35 7.18
CA VAL A 140 -17.70 5.97 6.44
C VAL A 140 -17.91 5.89 4.92
N ALA A 141 -18.63 4.87 4.44
CA ALA A 141 -18.81 4.58 3.02
C ALA A 141 -19.48 5.74 2.24
N ASP A 142 -20.38 6.48 2.89
CA ASP A 142 -21.16 7.54 2.25
C ASP A 142 -20.48 8.92 2.27
N SER A 143 -19.35 9.06 2.98
CA SER A 143 -18.65 10.34 3.08
C SER A 143 -17.89 10.69 1.78
N ILE A 144 -17.82 11.99 1.45
CA ILE A 144 -17.06 12.52 0.32
C ILE A 144 -15.73 13.01 0.86
N VAL A 145 -14.65 12.27 0.60
CA VAL A 145 -13.32 12.61 1.10
C VAL A 145 -12.41 12.88 -0.09
N LEU A 146 -11.90 14.10 -0.18
CA LEU A 146 -10.98 14.54 -1.24
C LEU A 146 -9.55 14.43 -0.75
N ASP A 147 -8.71 13.76 -1.53
CA ASP A 147 -7.28 13.62 -1.24
C ASP A 147 -6.44 14.26 -2.36
N PRO A 148 -5.77 15.40 -2.08
CA PRO A 148 -4.97 16.08 -3.09
C PRO A 148 -3.76 15.27 -3.54
N ARG A 149 -3.27 14.32 -2.74
CA ARG A 149 -2.17 13.43 -3.15
C ARG A 149 -2.62 12.47 -4.25
N ILE A 150 -3.86 11.96 -4.18
CA ILE A 150 -4.44 11.10 -5.21
C ILE A 150 -4.72 11.91 -6.47
N ALA A 151 -5.25 13.13 -6.31
CA ALA A 151 -5.49 14.03 -7.45
C ALA A 151 -4.18 14.35 -8.20
N ALA A 152 -3.11 14.70 -7.48
CA ALA A 152 -1.81 14.97 -8.07
C ALA A 152 -1.20 13.73 -8.75
N TRP A 153 -1.33 12.55 -8.15
CA TRP A 153 -0.89 11.29 -8.74
C TRP A 153 -1.67 10.93 -10.02
N LEU A 154 -2.99 11.19 -10.09
CA LEU A 154 -3.75 10.96 -11.31
C LEU A 154 -3.28 11.85 -12.46
N ILE A 155 -2.90 13.10 -12.16
CA ILE A 155 -2.37 14.03 -13.16
C ILE A 155 -0.99 13.56 -13.64
N ASN A 156 -0.09 13.22 -12.71
CA ASN A 156 1.28 12.79 -13.01
C ASN A 156 1.61 11.48 -12.27
N PRO A 157 1.27 10.30 -12.82
CA PRO A 157 1.46 9.03 -12.11
C PRO A 157 2.93 8.58 -12.05
N SER A 158 3.80 9.12 -12.91
CA SER A 158 5.24 8.83 -12.95
C SER A 158 6.05 9.58 -11.90
N ASP A 159 5.51 10.67 -11.36
CA ASP A 159 6.20 11.47 -10.34
C ASP A 159 6.24 10.69 -9.02
N THR A 160 7.25 10.99 -8.19
CA THR A 160 7.23 10.53 -6.81
C THR A 160 6.01 11.11 -6.11
N VAL A 161 5.38 10.30 -5.25
CA VAL A 161 4.18 10.71 -4.52
C VAL A 161 4.49 12.01 -3.75
N PRO A 162 3.84 13.14 -4.08
CA PRO A 162 4.29 14.44 -3.60
C PRO A 162 4.06 14.58 -2.08
N SER A 163 5.00 15.26 -1.42
CA SER A 163 4.79 15.81 -0.08
C SER A 163 3.85 17.02 -0.18
N PHE A 164 3.27 17.43 0.95
CA PHE A 164 2.47 18.66 0.98
C PHE A 164 3.30 19.90 0.63
N GLU A 165 4.56 19.95 1.07
CA GLU A 165 5.52 21.01 0.71
C GLU A 165 5.75 21.08 -0.81
N CYS A 166 5.94 19.93 -1.47
CA CYS A 166 6.07 19.88 -2.93
C CYS A 166 4.81 20.39 -3.65
N LEU A 167 3.62 20.10 -3.12
CA LEU A 167 2.38 20.66 -3.67
C LEU A 167 2.28 22.18 -3.45
N ILE A 168 2.73 22.69 -2.29
CA ILE A 168 2.79 24.13 -2.05
C ILE A 168 3.71 24.80 -3.07
N GLU A 169 4.93 24.28 -3.24
CA GLU A 169 5.90 24.84 -4.18
C GLU A 169 5.32 24.87 -5.60
N LYS A 170 4.68 23.77 -6.03
CA LYS A 170 4.09 23.67 -7.38
C LYS A 170 2.94 24.66 -7.63
N TYR A 171 2.07 24.88 -6.65
CA TYR A 171 0.83 25.65 -6.84
C TYR A 171 0.93 27.11 -6.37
N PHE A 172 1.83 27.43 -5.42
CA PHE A 172 1.95 28.79 -4.86
C PHE A 172 3.29 29.47 -5.18
N GLU A 173 4.34 28.75 -5.55
CA GLU A 173 5.64 29.35 -5.87
C GLU A 173 5.92 29.30 -7.38
N LYS A 174 6.39 30.41 -7.95
CA LYS A 174 6.91 30.41 -9.33
C LYS A 174 8.21 29.59 -9.36
N PRO A 175 8.48 28.81 -10.42
CA PRO A 175 9.73 28.06 -10.51
C PRO A 175 10.91 29.03 -10.48
N PHE A 176 11.67 29.01 -9.39
CA PHE A 176 12.92 29.76 -9.27
C PHE A 176 13.95 29.11 -10.20
N SER A 177 14.58 29.92 -11.06
CA SER A 177 15.75 29.49 -11.84
C SER A 177 16.80 28.88 -10.93
N MET A 178 17.19 27.66 -11.26
CA MET A 178 18.16 26.84 -10.54
C MET A 178 19.53 27.55 -10.51
N GLY A 179 19.83 28.20 -9.40
CA GLY A 179 21.17 28.62 -9.01
C GLY A 179 21.75 27.61 -8.03
N THR A 180 22.77 26.88 -8.47
CA THR A 180 23.74 26.13 -7.64
C THR A 180 24.01 26.79 -6.30
N VAL A 181 24.04 26.03 -5.19
CA VAL A 181 25.13 26.04 -4.18
C VAL A 181 25.00 24.86 -3.20
N ASN A 182 26.10 24.10 -3.14
CA ASN A 182 26.79 23.41 -2.04
C ASN A 182 26.04 22.80 -0.83
N THR A 183 26.41 21.55 -0.59
CA THR A 183 26.58 20.92 0.74
C THR A 183 27.51 21.76 1.63
N ASP A 184 27.04 22.30 2.75
CA ASP A 184 27.60 21.96 4.07
C ASP A 184 26.88 22.59 5.27
N THR A 185 26.98 21.86 6.38
CA THR A 185 26.86 22.28 7.80
C THR A 185 25.52 22.70 8.40
N GLY A 186 25.26 22.08 9.55
CA GLY A 186 24.06 22.23 10.34
C GLY A 186 24.01 23.54 11.12
N THR A 187 22.77 23.97 11.35
CA THR A 187 22.38 24.69 12.56
C THR A 187 20.91 24.38 12.76
N ALA A 188 20.57 23.90 13.95
CA ALA A 188 19.21 23.64 14.37
C ALA A 188 18.36 24.91 14.22
N ARG A 189 17.63 25.02 13.11
CA ARG A 189 16.50 25.95 13.01
C ARG A 189 15.39 25.33 13.85
N LYS A 190 15.16 25.90 15.03
CA LYS A 190 13.89 25.81 15.75
C LYS A 190 12.79 26.15 14.74
N ALA A 191 12.15 25.15 14.17
CA ALA A 191 11.01 25.34 13.29
C ALA A 191 9.89 25.92 14.16
N SER A 192 9.74 27.24 14.11
CA SER A 192 8.50 27.92 14.48
C SER A 192 7.38 27.15 13.78
N HIS A 193 6.46 26.53 14.52
CA HIS A 193 5.33 25.84 13.92
C HIS A 193 4.61 26.84 13.00
N PRO A 194 4.65 26.68 11.66
CA PRO A 194 3.83 27.52 10.80
C PRO A 194 2.37 27.31 11.20
N ASN A 195 1.58 28.38 11.23
CA ASN A 195 0.20 28.36 11.70
C ASN A 195 -0.59 27.26 10.97
N LEU A 196 -0.95 26.18 11.68
CA LEU A 196 -1.61 25.01 11.11
C LEU A 196 -2.94 25.37 10.43
N GLY A 197 -3.63 26.41 10.91
CA GLY A 197 -4.81 26.95 10.25
C GLY A 197 -4.50 27.45 8.84
N MET A 198 -3.41 28.20 8.65
CA MET A 198 -2.99 28.66 7.32
C MET A 198 -2.61 27.49 6.40
N ASN A 199 -2.01 26.43 6.93
CA ASN A 199 -1.70 25.24 6.13
C ASN A 199 -2.97 24.49 5.70
N LEU A 200 -4.01 24.48 6.53
CA LEU A 200 -5.32 23.92 6.14
C LEU A 200 -6.01 24.79 5.08
N GLU A 201 -5.91 26.12 5.16
CA GLU A 201 -6.41 26.99 4.09
C GLU A 201 -5.67 26.74 2.77
N LYS A 202 -4.34 26.64 2.81
CA LYS A 202 -3.53 26.27 1.63
C LYS A 202 -3.91 24.89 1.08
N LEU A 203 -4.18 23.92 1.95
CA LEU A 203 -4.62 22.58 1.55
C LEU A 203 -5.97 22.61 0.82
N TYR A 204 -6.91 23.43 1.28
CA TYR A 204 -8.19 23.64 0.59
C TYR A 204 -7.97 24.19 -0.82
N ASN A 205 -7.22 25.28 -0.92
CA ASN A 205 -6.93 25.95 -2.20
C ASN A 205 -6.22 24.99 -3.18
N ILE A 206 -5.19 24.27 -2.74
CA ILE A 206 -4.51 23.24 -3.54
C ILE A 206 -5.50 22.20 -4.06
N MET A 207 -6.42 21.72 -3.21
CA MET A 207 -7.42 20.74 -3.65
C MET A 207 -8.39 21.34 -4.68
N MET A 208 -8.75 22.62 -4.56
CA MET A 208 -9.62 23.28 -5.53
C MET A 208 -8.93 23.46 -6.88
N ASP A 209 -7.65 23.85 -6.88
CA ASP A 209 -6.83 23.99 -8.08
C ASP A 209 -6.62 22.62 -8.76
N LEU A 210 -6.26 21.58 -7.99
CA LEU A 210 -6.18 20.20 -8.48
C LEU A 210 -7.52 19.71 -9.05
N ALA A 211 -8.64 20.06 -8.41
CA ALA A 211 -9.96 19.71 -8.92
C ALA A 211 -10.27 20.42 -10.25
N HIS A 212 -9.78 21.63 -10.45
CA HIS A 212 -9.85 22.32 -11.74
C HIS A 212 -9.01 21.57 -12.79
N ASP A 213 -7.74 21.28 -12.49
CA ASP A 213 -6.82 20.58 -13.39
C ASP A 213 -7.37 19.20 -13.82
N LEU A 214 -7.93 18.44 -12.87
CA LEU A 214 -8.58 17.15 -13.14
C LEU A 214 -9.75 17.29 -14.10
N ARG A 215 -10.52 18.38 -14.04
CA ARG A 215 -11.64 18.62 -14.97
C ARG A 215 -11.13 18.98 -16.36
N VAL A 216 -10.12 19.85 -16.44
CA VAL A 216 -9.49 20.26 -17.70
C VAL A 216 -8.90 19.05 -18.43
N GLN A 217 -8.30 18.10 -17.72
CA GLN A 217 -7.71 16.88 -18.29
C GLN A 217 -8.72 15.72 -18.47
N GLY A 218 -10.01 15.91 -18.15
CA GLY A 218 -11.02 14.85 -18.26
C GLY A 218 -10.92 13.73 -17.23
N LEU A 219 -10.07 13.89 -16.20
CA LEU A 219 -9.82 12.90 -15.14
C LEU A 219 -10.79 12.99 -13.96
N TRP A 220 -11.59 14.06 -13.88
CA TRP A 220 -12.53 14.28 -12.76
C TRP A 220 -13.49 13.11 -12.52
N LYS A 221 -14.04 12.51 -13.59
CA LYS A 221 -14.95 11.38 -13.46
C LYS A 221 -14.24 10.16 -12.88
N LEU A 222 -13.02 9.85 -13.35
CA LEU A 222 -12.21 8.75 -12.81
C LEU A 222 -11.87 8.97 -11.33
N PHE A 223 -11.40 10.17 -10.99
CA PHE A 223 -11.13 10.57 -9.62
C PHE A 223 -12.35 10.36 -8.72
N TYR A 224 -13.48 10.93 -9.10
CA TYR A 224 -14.69 10.95 -8.26
C TYR A 224 -15.37 9.58 -8.15
N THR A 225 -15.44 8.81 -9.24
CA THR A 225 -16.22 7.57 -9.29
C THR A 225 -15.44 6.31 -8.95
N LEU A 226 -14.10 6.33 -9.08
CA LEU A 226 -13.24 5.18 -8.85
C LEU A 226 -12.27 5.41 -7.69
N GLU A 227 -11.48 6.48 -7.75
CA GLU A 227 -10.41 6.67 -6.76
C GLU A 227 -10.92 7.09 -5.38
N LEU A 228 -11.85 8.05 -5.29
CA LEU A 228 -12.36 8.52 -4.00
C LEU A 228 -13.13 7.43 -3.21
N PRO A 229 -14.02 6.62 -3.82
CA PRO A 229 -14.67 5.52 -3.12
C PRO A 229 -13.67 4.49 -2.58
N LEU A 230 -12.57 4.25 -3.32
CA LEU A 230 -11.57 3.25 -2.97
C LEU A 230 -10.81 3.59 -1.68
N ILE A 231 -10.58 4.88 -1.37
CA ILE A 231 -9.94 5.35 -0.12
C ILE A 231 -10.61 4.70 1.11
N LYS A 232 -11.94 4.71 1.12
CA LYS A 232 -12.78 4.19 2.21
C LYS A 232 -12.64 2.67 2.34
N ILE A 233 -12.66 1.97 1.21
CA ILE A 233 -12.48 0.50 1.16
C ILE A 233 -11.10 0.13 1.71
N LEU A 234 -10.04 0.81 1.27
CA LEU A 234 -8.67 0.54 1.73
C LEU A 234 -8.50 0.82 3.22
N ALA A 235 -9.08 1.91 3.73
CA ALA A 235 -9.06 2.20 5.17
C ALA A 235 -9.71 1.06 5.98
N VAL A 236 -10.87 0.56 5.53
CA VAL A 236 -11.55 -0.58 6.15
C VAL A 236 -10.70 -1.84 6.09
N MET A 237 -10.11 -2.16 4.94
CA MET A 237 -9.23 -3.32 4.78
C MET A 237 -8.04 -3.29 5.76
N GLU A 238 -7.46 -2.12 6.01
CA GLU A 238 -6.34 -1.95 6.95
C GLU A 238 -6.75 -2.03 8.44
N THR A 239 -8.01 -1.76 8.76
CA THR A 239 -8.53 -2.00 10.13
C THR A 239 -8.81 -3.47 10.41
N HIS A 240 -9.09 -4.25 9.35
CA HIS A 240 -9.29 -5.69 9.46
C HIS A 240 -7.97 -6.44 9.55
N LYS A 241 -8.04 -7.63 10.15
CA LYS A 241 -6.89 -8.48 10.45
C LYS A 241 -7.15 -9.90 10.00
N ILE A 242 -6.17 -10.51 9.35
CA ILE A 242 -6.23 -11.89 8.87
C ILE A 242 -5.50 -12.78 9.88
N HIS A 243 -6.12 -13.89 10.29
CA HIS A 243 -5.48 -14.82 11.21
C HIS A 243 -4.40 -15.63 10.48
N VAL A 244 -3.29 -15.89 11.15
CA VAL A 244 -2.22 -16.73 10.64
C VAL A 244 -1.99 -17.90 11.58
N ASN A 245 -1.88 -19.11 11.03
CA ASN A 245 -1.56 -20.30 11.82
C ASN A 245 -0.08 -20.27 12.25
N LYS A 246 0.18 -19.73 13.45
CA LYS A 246 1.53 -19.57 14.00
C LYS A 246 2.28 -20.91 14.19
N GLN A 247 1.58 -21.96 14.58
CA GLN A 247 2.19 -23.27 14.79
C GLN A 247 2.64 -23.87 13.46
N GLU A 248 1.77 -23.83 12.45
CA GLU A 248 2.07 -24.34 11.12
C GLU A 248 3.17 -23.53 10.43
N LEU A 249 3.17 -22.21 10.62
CA LEU A 249 4.21 -21.32 10.13
C LEU A 249 5.59 -21.71 10.70
N LYS A 250 5.67 -21.98 12.02
CA LYS A 250 6.93 -22.41 12.66
C LYS A 250 7.42 -23.75 12.11
N LYS A 251 6.54 -24.75 12.04
CA LYS A 251 6.86 -26.08 11.49
C LYS A 251 7.35 -25.99 10.06
N THR A 252 6.64 -25.23 9.23
CA THR A 252 7.00 -25.00 7.81
C THR A 252 8.38 -24.35 7.70
N SER A 253 8.68 -23.35 8.54
CA SER A 253 9.98 -22.67 8.55
C SER A 253 11.14 -23.63 8.87
N GLU A 254 10.93 -24.57 9.81
CA GLU A 254 11.92 -25.58 10.19
C GLU A 254 12.13 -26.61 9.07
N ILE A 255 11.05 -27.11 8.48
CA ILE A 255 11.10 -28.08 7.36
C ILE A 255 11.85 -27.49 6.16
N LEU A 256 11.49 -26.26 5.75
CA LEU A 256 12.17 -25.59 4.64
C LEU A 256 13.64 -25.30 4.96
N GLY A 257 13.94 -24.97 6.23
CA GLY A 257 15.32 -24.73 6.68
C GLY A 257 16.20 -25.96 6.59
N LEU A 258 15.67 -27.15 6.91
CA LEU A 258 16.38 -28.41 6.73
C LEU A 258 16.64 -28.70 5.26
N ARG A 259 15.61 -28.58 4.40
CA ARG A 259 15.77 -28.82 2.95
C ARG A 259 16.78 -27.88 2.30
N LEU A 260 16.85 -26.61 2.72
CA LEU A 260 17.86 -25.67 2.22
C LEU A 260 19.29 -26.08 2.54
N LYS A 261 19.54 -26.61 3.74
CA LYS A 261 20.87 -27.11 4.12
C LYS A 261 21.28 -28.31 3.28
N GLU A 262 20.34 -29.21 3.00
CA GLU A 262 20.59 -30.36 2.12
C GLU A 262 20.92 -29.90 0.70
N LEU A 263 20.11 -29.00 0.12
CA LEU A 263 20.33 -28.45 -1.22
C LEU A 263 21.65 -27.68 -1.33
N GLU A 264 22.04 -26.96 -0.28
CA GLU A 264 23.33 -26.28 -0.21
C GLU A 264 24.49 -27.27 -0.26
N GLN A 265 24.41 -28.36 0.52
CA GLN A 265 25.41 -29.42 0.50
C GLN A 265 25.46 -30.13 -0.85
N GLU A 266 24.31 -30.47 -1.44
CA GLU A 266 24.20 -31.10 -2.76
C GLU A 266 24.81 -30.17 -3.84
N ALA A 267 24.56 -28.85 -3.76
CA ALA A 267 25.13 -27.88 -4.69
C ALA A 267 26.65 -27.74 -4.56
N HIS A 268 27.19 -27.67 -3.34
CA HIS A 268 28.65 -27.62 -3.13
C HIS A 268 29.34 -28.88 -3.63
N GLN A 269 28.74 -30.05 -3.43
CA GLN A 269 29.24 -31.32 -3.96
C GLN A 269 29.21 -31.34 -5.48
N ALA A 270 28.09 -30.95 -6.10
CA ALA A 270 27.95 -30.90 -7.55
C ALA A 270 28.90 -29.88 -8.20
N ALA A 271 29.15 -28.74 -7.54
CA ALA A 271 30.07 -27.71 -8.03
C ALA A 271 31.56 -28.07 -7.81
N GLY A 272 31.87 -28.99 -6.89
CA GLY A 272 33.23 -29.30 -6.48
C GLY A 272 33.89 -28.23 -5.59
N GLU A 273 33.13 -27.21 -5.17
CA GLU A 273 33.61 -26.12 -4.34
C GLU A 273 32.50 -25.48 -3.50
N ARG A 274 32.90 -24.70 -2.49
CA ARG A 274 31.98 -23.92 -1.67
C ARG A 274 31.79 -22.53 -2.24
N PHE A 275 30.53 -22.12 -2.38
CA PHE A 275 30.14 -20.77 -2.78
C PHE A 275 28.80 -20.42 -2.14
N LEU A 276 28.46 -19.13 -2.13
CA LEU A 276 27.20 -18.63 -1.60
C LEU A 276 26.09 -18.77 -2.66
N LEU A 277 25.17 -19.72 -2.46
CA LEU A 277 24.07 -20.00 -3.39
C LEU A 277 23.11 -18.81 -3.60
N THR A 278 23.00 -17.92 -2.61
CA THR A 278 22.20 -16.68 -2.72
C THR A 278 22.89 -15.61 -3.58
N SER A 279 24.19 -15.74 -3.85
CA SER A 279 24.95 -14.83 -4.71
C SER A 279 24.85 -15.26 -6.17
N SER A 280 24.07 -14.50 -6.95
CA SER A 280 23.96 -14.72 -8.40
C SER A 280 25.30 -14.53 -9.12
N SER A 281 26.21 -13.72 -8.56
CA SER A 281 27.54 -13.49 -9.12
C SER A 281 28.45 -14.71 -8.93
N GLN A 282 28.52 -15.27 -7.72
CA GLN A 282 29.34 -16.46 -7.47
C GLN A 282 28.80 -17.68 -8.24
N LEU A 283 27.47 -17.85 -8.27
CA LEU A 283 26.85 -18.90 -9.07
C LEU A 283 27.19 -18.76 -10.57
N ARG A 284 27.21 -17.54 -11.10
CA ARG A 284 27.58 -17.28 -12.50
C ARG A 284 29.01 -17.72 -12.78
N GLU A 285 29.94 -17.37 -11.89
CA GLU A 285 31.35 -17.78 -11.99
C GLU A 285 31.49 -19.31 -12.01
N VAL A 286 30.81 -20.00 -11.09
CA VAL A 286 30.81 -21.48 -11.05
C VAL A 286 30.27 -22.07 -12.36
N LEU A 287 29.10 -21.63 -12.81
CA LEU A 287 28.43 -22.22 -13.99
C LEU A 287 29.19 -21.96 -15.30
N PHE A 288 29.79 -20.78 -15.46
CA PHE A 288 30.28 -20.35 -16.77
C PHE A 288 31.80 -20.21 -16.85
N GLU A 289 32.50 -19.84 -15.78
CA GLU A 289 33.96 -19.75 -15.83
C GLU A 289 34.60 -21.12 -15.52
N LYS A 290 34.06 -21.82 -14.51
CA LYS A 290 34.61 -23.11 -14.06
C LYS A 290 34.02 -24.29 -14.81
N LEU A 291 32.70 -24.47 -14.74
CA LEU A 291 32.01 -25.59 -15.41
C LEU A 291 31.84 -25.36 -16.92
N LYS A 292 32.00 -24.12 -17.40
CA LYS A 292 31.93 -23.73 -18.81
C LYS A 292 30.69 -24.23 -19.55
N LEU A 293 29.55 -24.30 -18.85
CA LEU A 293 28.31 -24.88 -19.40
C LEU A 293 27.76 -24.09 -20.61
N HIS A 294 28.13 -22.82 -20.75
CA HIS A 294 27.74 -22.00 -21.89
C HIS A 294 28.39 -22.46 -23.21
N ALA A 295 29.55 -23.12 -23.16
CA ALA A 295 30.20 -23.65 -24.35
C ALA A 295 29.48 -24.90 -24.89
N LEU A 296 28.63 -25.53 -24.05
CA LEU A 296 27.91 -26.76 -24.35
C LEU A 296 26.45 -26.51 -24.77
N CYS A 297 26.00 -25.25 -24.78
CA CYS A 297 24.62 -24.87 -25.06
C CYS A 297 24.55 -23.65 -25.98
N GLU A 298 23.95 -23.80 -27.16
CA GLU A 298 23.74 -22.68 -28.07
C GLU A 298 22.63 -21.73 -27.55
N LYS A 299 22.82 -20.42 -27.73
CA LYS A 299 21.83 -19.36 -27.47
C LYS A 299 21.33 -19.27 -26.01
N LEU A 300 22.25 -18.89 -25.12
CA LEU A 300 21.92 -18.47 -23.75
C LEU A 300 21.63 -16.97 -23.68
N HIS A 301 20.61 -16.62 -22.88
CA HIS A 301 20.19 -15.24 -22.66
C HIS A 301 21.27 -14.46 -21.86
N ARG A 302 21.62 -13.27 -22.34
CA ARG A 302 22.57 -12.35 -21.69
C ARG A 302 21.85 -11.21 -20.99
N THR A 303 22.45 -10.62 -19.97
CA THR A 303 21.89 -9.45 -19.29
C THR A 303 22.05 -8.21 -20.17
N GLU A 304 21.02 -7.36 -20.22
CA GLU A 304 21.00 -6.17 -21.10
C GLU A 304 22.15 -5.20 -20.80
N ILE A 305 22.44 -4.97 -19.51
CA ILE A 305 23.40 -3.96 -19.05
C ILE A 305 24.85 -4.42 -19.19
N GLN A 306 25.15 -5.66 -18.82
CA GLN A 306 26.55 -6.16 -18.73
C GLN A 306 26.89 -7.21 -19.79
N GLN A 307 25.93 -7.62 -20.62
CA GLN A 307 26.09 -8.66 -21.65
C GLN A 307 26.64 -10.00 -21.10
N LEU A 308 26.48 -10.25 -19.80
CA LEU A 308 26.91 -11.47 -19.13
C LEU A 308 25.78 -12.51 -19.18
N VAL A 309 26.14 -13.79 -19.28
CA VAL A 309 25.13 -14.86 -19.27
C VAL A 309 24.35 -14.82 -17.96
N SER A 310 23.02 -14.75 -18.06
CA SER A 310 22.16 -14.65 -16.88
C SER A 310 22.09 -15.97 -16.12
N THR A 311 21.88 -15.92 -14.80
CA THR A 311 21.50 -17.11 -14.02
C THR A 311 19.98 -17.19 -13.85
N SER A 312 19.20 -16.62 -14.77
CA SER A 312 17.73 -16.65 -14.73
C SER A 312 17.18 -18.07 -14.80
N GLU A 313 15.93 -18.25 -14.37
CA GLU A 313 15.25 -19.54 -14.45
C GLU A 313 15.23 -20.11 -15.88
N VAL A 314 14.99 -19.26 -16.89
CA VAL A 314 15.04 -19.65 -18.31
C VAL A 314 16.40 -20.24 -18.69
N VAL A 315 17.50 -19.62 -18.25
CA VAL A 315 18.85 -20.12 -18.53
C VAL A 315 19.11 -21.41 -17.77
N LEU A 316 18.80 -21.48 -16.47
CA LEU A 316 19.03 -22.67 -15.66
C LEU A 316 18.25 -23.89 -16.16
N ASN A 317 17.01 -23.70 -16.63
CA ASN A 317 16.21 -24.78 -17.22
C ASN A 317 16.84 -25.35 -18.50
N LYS A 318 17.50 -24.53 -19.32
CA LYS A 318 18.25 -25.02 -20.50
C LYS A 318 19.51 -25.80 -20.13
N LEU A 319 20.07 -25.57 -18.95
CA LEU A 319 21.34 -26.16 -18.51
C LEU A 319 21.16 -27.43 -17.66
N GLN A 320 19.94 -27.74 -17.23
CA GLN A 320 19.68 -28.81 -16.27
C GLN A 320 20.04 -30.22 -16.77
N ASP A 321 20.02 -30.44 -18.09
CA ASP A 321 20.39 -31.73 -18.70
C ASP A 321 21.91 -31.86 -18.88
N LEU A 322 22.65 -30.75 -18.82
CA LEU A 322 24.10 -30.72 -18.99
C LEU A 322 24.85 -30.92 -17.67
N HIS A 323 24.26 -30.52 -16.55
CA HIS A 323 24.87 -30.62 -15.24
C HIS A 323 23.80 -30.65 -14.14
N PRO A 324 24.01 -31.39 -13.03
CA PRO A 324 23.02 -31.45 -11.94
C PRO A 324 22.83 -30.10 -11.20
N LEU A 325 23.87 -29.26 -11.14
CA LEU A 325 23.85 -28.00 -10.38
C LEU A 325 22.68 -27.05 -10.75
N PRO A 326 22.38 -26.73 -12.02
CA PRO A 326 21.22 -25.92 -12.38
C PRO A 326 19.90 -26.38 -11.75
N LYS A 327 19.60 -27.68 -11.77
CA LYS A 327 18.37 -28.24 -11.17
C LYS A 327 18.33 -28.04 -9.65
N ILE A 328 19.46 -28.30 -8.98
CA ILE A 328 19.59 -28.08 -7.52
C ILE A 328 19.38 -26.60 -7.17
N ILE A 329 19.92 -25.69 -7.97
CA ILE A 329 19.79 -24.24 -7.76
C ILE A 329 18.34 -23.76 -7.98
N LEU A 330 17.65 -24.28 -8.99
CA LEU A 330 16.23 -23.98 -9.21
C LEU A 330 15.40 -24.38 -7.99
N GLU A 331 15.60 -25.59 -7.48
CA GLU A 331 14.92 -26.06 -6.26
C GLU A 331 15.30 -25.20 -5.04
N TYR A 332 16.59 -24.91 -4.85
CA TYR A 332 17.06 -24.06 -3.76
C TYR A 332 16.39 -22.69 -3.79
N ARG A 333 16.32 -22.04 -4.95
CA ARG A 333 15.68 -20.72 -5.09
C ARG A 333 14.19 -20.77 -4.79
N GLN A 334 13.50 -21.82 -5.22
CA GLN A 334 12.08 -22.02 -4.95
C GLN A 334 11.83 -22.20 -3.44
N VAL A 335 12.57 -23.09 -2.78
CA VAL A 335 12.47 -23.35 -1.33
C VAL A 335 12.89 -22.12 -0.53
N HIS A 336 13.95 -21.43 -0.95
CA HIS A 336 14.48 -20.22 -0.29
C HIS A 336 13.47 -19.08 -0.35
N LYS A 337 12.87 -18.82 -1.52
CA LYS A 337 11.81 -17.81 -1.66
C LYS A 337 10.59 -18.14 -0.80
N MET A 338 10.19 -19.42 -0.79
CA MET A 338 9.09 -19.89 0.07
C MET A 338 9.36 -19.59 1.54
N LYS A 339 10.54 -19.96 2.04
CA LYS A 339 10.93 -19.73 3.43
C LYS A 339 11.11 -18.25 3.74
N SER A 340 12.00 -17.58 3.02
CA SER A 340 12.43 -16.21 3.31
C SER A 340 11.27 -15.22 3.18
N THR A 341 10.54 -15.26 2.07
CA THR A 341 9.49 -14.26 1.78
C THR A 341 8.15 -14.65 2.40
N TYR A 342 7.69 -15.89 2.20
CA TYR A 342 6.29 -16.25 2.49
C TYR A 342 6.07 -16.84 3.88
N VAL A 343 7.13 -17.32 4.54
CA VAL A 343 7.04 -17.90 5.89
C VAL A 343 7.70 -16.99 6.91
N ASP A 344 9.00 -16.75 6.80
CA ASP A 344 9.77 -15.94 7.75
C ASP A 344 9.44 -14.45 7.61
N GLY A 345 9.34 -13.93 6.38
CA GLY A 345 8.88 -12.57 6.10
C GLY A 345 7.44 -12.32 6.55
N LEU A 346 6.57 -13.33 6.46
CA LEU A 346 5.22 -13.23 7.01
C LEU A 346 5.23 -13.16 8.54
N ARG A 347 6.13 -13.92 9.19
CA ARG A 347 6.30 -13.93 10.65
C ARG A 347 6.71 -12.56 11.20
N THR A 348 7.57 -11.82 10.50
CA THR A 348 8.00 -10.48 10.95
C THR A 348 6.88 -9.44 10.87
N CYS A 349 5.93 -9.63 9.94
CA CYS A 349 4.76 -8.77 9.79
C CYS A 349 3.64 -9.10 10.80
N MET A 350 3.74 -10.21 11.54
CA MET A 350 2.67 -10.72 12.38
C MET A 350 2.63 -10.02 13.75
N ARG A 351 1.44 -9.54 14.16
CA ARG A 351 1.18 -8.97 15.49
C ARG A 351 0.06 -9.76 16.17
N LYS A 352 0.34 -10.34 17.34
CA LYS A 352 -0.63 -11.14 18.14
C LYS A 352 -1.34 -12.27 17.35
N GLY A 353 -0.67 -12.88 16.37
CA GLY A 353 -1.26 -13.95 15.53
C GLY A 353 -2.02 -13.47 14.30
N PHE A 354 -1.94 -12.17 14.01
CA PHE A 354 -2.62 -11.53 12.89
C PHE A 354 -1.66 -10.81 11.96
N ILE A 355 -2.06 -10.66 10.71
CA ILE A 355 -1.43 -9.76 9.74
C ILE A 355 -2.48 -8.79 9.17
N SER A 356 -2.02 -7.60 8.78
CA SER A 356 -2.81 -6.63 8.03
C SER A 356 -1.86 -5.91 7.09
N SER A 357 -2.12 -6.02 5.80
CA SER A 357 -1.32 -5.35 4.76
C SER A 357 -1.66 -3.87 4.72
N THR A 358 -0.64 -3.04 4.50
CA THR A 358 -0.82 -1.62 4.15
C THR A 358 -0.96 -1.51 2.63
N TRP A 359 -2.03 -0.86 2.19
CA TRP A 359 -2.35 -0.62 0.78
C TRP A 359 -1.89 0.77 0.33
N ASN A 360 -1.37 0.86 -0.87
CA ASN A 360 -0.95 2.10 -1.49
C ASN A 360 -1.63 2.27 -2.85
N GLN A 361 -2.46 3.31 -2.92
CA GLN A 361 -3.27 3.67 -4.09
C GLN A 361 -2.43 4.42 -5.14
N THR A 362 -1.52 5.28 -4.69
CA THR A 362 -0.61 6.07 -5.56
C THR A 362 0.73 5.36 -5.78
N GLY A 363 0.74 4.02 -5.72
CA GLY A 363 1.97 3.24 -5.68
C GLY A 363 2.51 2.78 -7.04
N THR A 364 1.68 2.79 -8.08
CA THR A 364 2.08 2.32 -9.41
C THR A 364 1.64 3.32 -10.48
N VAL A 365 2.40 3.39 -11.56
CA VAL A 365 2.04 4.20 -12.75
C VAL A 365 0.83 3.63 -13.50
N THR A 366 0.57 2.33 -13.32
CA THR A 366 -0.47 1.57 -14.04
C THR A 366 -1.87 1.73 -13.45
N GLY A 367 -2.03 2.46 -12.34
CA GLY A 367 -3.29 2.52 -11.58
C GLY A 367 -3.55 1.30 -10.68
N ARG A 368 -2.66 0.31 -10.66
CA ARG A 368 -2.78 -0.87 -9.78
C ARG A 368 -2.47 -0.52 -8.32
N LEU A 369 -3.26 -1.10 -7.42
CA LEU A 369 -2.94 -1.11 -5.99
C LEU A 369 -1.65 -1.88 -5.73
N SER A 370 -0.88 -1.40 -4.76
CA SER A 370 0.26 -2.13 -4.19
C SER A 370 0.06 -2.38 -2.70
N ALA A 371 0.57 -3.51 -2.20
CA ALA A 371 0.48 -3.89 -0.79
C ALA A 371 1.87 -4.09 -0.16
N LYS A 372 2.03 -3.71 1.11
CA LYS A 372 3.26 -3.92 1.90
C LYS A 372 2.95 -4.38 3.32
N HIS A 373 3.96 -5.02 3.95
CA HIS A 373 3.95 -5.46 5.36
C HIS A 373 2.74 -6.32 5.80
N PRO A 374 2.44 -7.45 5.15
CA PRO A 374 3.16 -8.07 4.03
C PRO A 374 2.57 -7.68 2.67
N ASN A 375 3.30 -7.93 1.57
CA ASN A 375 2.73 -7.88 0.22
C ASN A 375 1.86 -9.13 0.00
N ILE A 376 0.56 -9.01 0.26
CA ILE A 376 -0.40 -10.12 0.12
C ILE A 376 -0.67 -10.49 -1.35
N GLN A 377 -0.51 -9.55 -2.28
CA GLN A 377 -0.67 -9.78 -3.72
C GLN A 377 0.43 -10.71 -4.26
N GLY A 378 1.63 -10.64 -3.68
CA GLY A 378 2.79 -11.43 -4.09
C GLY A 378 2.88 -12.84 -3.49
N ILE A 379 1.92 -13.26 -2.66
CA ILE A 379 1.94 -14.60 -2.04
C ILE A 379 1.70 -15.67 -3.11
N SER A 380 2.64 -16.62 -3.23
CA SER A 380 2.59 -17.69 -4.23
C SER A 380 1.23 -18.40 -4.24
N LYS A 381 0.62 -18.50 -5.42
CA LYS A 381 -0.61 -19.27 -5.65
C LYS A 381 -0.33 -20.78 -5.66
N HIS A 382 0.79 -21.18 -6.26
CA HIS A 382 1.13 -22.58 -6.43
C HIS A 382 1.88 -23.11 -5.19
N PRO A 383 1.47 -24.28 -4.66
CA PRO A 383 2.20 -24.96 -3.63
C PRO A 383 3.52 -25.52 -4.18
N ILE A 384 4.46 -25.76 -3.28
CA ILE A 384 5.70 -26.48 -3.61
C ILE A 384 5.65 -27.88 -2.99
N ARG A 385 6.26 -28.85 -3.67
CA ARG A 385 6.42 -30.21 -3.16
C ARG A 385 7.87 -30.38 -2.79
N ILE A 386 8.14 -30.81 -1.57
CA ILE A 386 9.49 -31.07 -1.09
C ILE A 386 9.60 -32.52 -0.62
N MET A 387 10.74 -33.13 -0.87
CA MET A 387 11.05 -34.45 -0.32
C MET A 387 11.65 -34.25 1.08
N LYS A 388 10.99 -34.82 2.08
CA LYS A 388 11.47 -34.80 3.46
C LYS A 388 12.15 -36.14 3.74
N LYS A 389 13.48 -36.11 3.83
CA LYS A 389 14.27 -37.28 4.23
C LYS A 389 13.97 -37.60 5.69
N GLN A 390 13.53 -38.83 5.95
CA GLN A 390 13.35 -39.32 7.31
C GLN A 390 14.65 -39.96 7.78
N TYR A 391 15.24 -39.45 8.86
CA TYR A 391 16.47 -40.02 9.44
C TYR A 391 16.23 -41.32 10.25
N ILE A 392 15.05 -41.93 10.11
CA ILE A 392 14.68 -43.19 10.75
C ILE A 392 14.89 -44.31 9.73
N LYS A 393 15.77 -45.26 10.08
CA LYS A 393 16.14 -46.40 9.23
C LYS A 393 14.89 -47.23 8.87
N GLY A 394 14.56 -47.32 7.58
CA GLY A 394 13.44 -48.13 7.06
C GLY A 394 12.13 -47.39 6.76
N LYS A 395 12.06 -46.06 6.91
CA LYS A 395 10.91 -45.26 6.43
C LYS A 395 11.21 -44.58 5.10
N GLU A 396 10.26 -44.67 4.18
CA GLU A 396 10.31 -44.02 2.87
C GLU A 396 10.30 -42.49 2.97
N GLU A 397 10.82 -41.82 1.94
CA GLU A 397 10.81 -40.37 1.81
C GLU A 397 9.36 -39.85 1.79
N GLU A 398 9.06 -38.84 2.62
CA GLU A 398 7.73 -38.25 2.70
C GLU A 398 7.67 -37.03 1.78
N ILE A 399 6.73 -37.00 0.83
CA ILE A 399 6.48 -35.81 0.01
C ILE A 399 5.58 -34.85 0.79
N VAL A 400 6.12 -33.71 1.19
CA VAL A 400 5.37 -32.66 1.88
C VAL A 400 4.97 -31.58 0.87
N THR A 401 3.68 -31.26 0.81
CA THR A 401 3.15 -30.17 -0.01
C THR A 401 2.96 -28.92 0.85
N ILE A 402 3.64 -27.83 0.50
CA ILE A 402 3.61 -26.58 1.25
C ILE A 402 2.96 -25.50 0.39
N SER A 403 1.84 -24.97 0.87
CA SER A 403 1.18 -23.80 0.30
C SER A 403 1.27 -22.64 1.28
N PRO A 404 1.84 -21.48 0.92
CA PRO A 404 1.87 -20.34 1.82
C PRO A 404 0.47 -19.76 2.05
N ARG A 405 -0.48 -19.98 1.12
CA ARG A 405 -1.85 -19.47 1.24
C ARG A 405 -2.66 -20.20 2.32
N THR A 406 -2.30 -21.43 2.68
CA THR A 406 -2.99 -22.17 3.76
C THR A 406 -2.60 -21.66 5.15
N LEU A 407 -1.56 -20.84 5.26
CA LEU A 407 -1.18 -20.18 6.52
C LEU A 407 -2.21 -19.12 6.94
N PHE A 408 -2.95 -18.55 5.99
CA PHE A 408 -4.03 -17.60 6.25
C PHE A 408 -5.31 -18.36 6.55
N VAL A 409 -5.88 -18.13 7.72
CA VAL A 409 -7.09 -18.82 8.17
C VAL A 409 -8.21 -17.82 8.46
N SER A 410 -9.44 -18.22 8.19
CA SER A 410 -10.60 -17.41 8.54
C SER A 410 -10.81 -17.42 10.07
N LYS A 411 -11.54 -16.42 10.57
CA LYS A 411 -12.01 -16.41 11.96
C LYS A 411 -12.96 -17.60 12.18
N LYS A 412 -12.95 -18.21 13.37
CA LYS A 412 -13.92 -19.26 13.74
C LYS A 412 -15.36 -18.77 13.50
N GLY A 413 -16.16 -19.58 12.80
CA GLY A 413 -17.53 -19.25 12.39
C GLY A 413 -17.63 -18.46 11.08
N TYR A 414 -16.51 -18.20 10.40
CA TYR A 414 -16.45 -17.51 9.11
C TYR A 414 -15.67 -18.35 8.10
N THR A 415 -15.92 -18.11 6.81
CA THR A 415 -15.15 -18.67 5.70
C THR A 415 -14.67 -17.56 4.78
N PHE A 416 -13.61 -17.81 4.01
CA PHE A 416 -13.22 -16.91 2.93
C PHE A 416 -14.08 -17.17 1.70
N LEU A 417 -14.56 -16.11 1.07
CA LEU A 417 -15.14 -16.13 -0.27
C LEU A 417 -14.15 -15.43 -1.20
N ALA A 418 -13.74 -16.13 -2.26
CA ALA A 418 -12.89 -15.56 -3.29
C ALA A 418 -13.70 -15.40 -4.58
N ALA A 419 -13.56 -14.23 -5.21
CA ALA A 419 -14.10 -13.95 -6.54
C ALA A 419 -12.94 -13.44 -7.40
N ASP A 420 -12.79 -14.01 -8.59
CA ASP A 420 -11.72 -13.68 -9.52
C ASP A 420 -12.32 -13.40 -10.90
N PHE A 421 -11.70 -12.50 -11.66
CA PHE A 421 -12.13 -12.25 -13.03
C PHE A 421 -11.44 -13.23 -13.97
N SER A 422 -12.22 -14.15 -14.54
CA SER A 422 -11.70 -15.13 -15.50
C SER A 422 -11.10 -14.43 -16.72
N HIS A 423 -9.78 -14.53 -16.86
CA HIS A 423 -9.04 -14.08 -18.04
C HIS A 423 -9.19 -12.58 -18.36
N ILE A 424 -9.30 -11.73 -17.33
CA ILE A 424 -9.61 -10.30 -17.50
C ILE A 424 -8.70 -9.57 -18.50
N GLU A 425 -7.39 -9.81 -18.45
CA GLU A 425 -6.44 -9.15 -19.36
C GLU A 425 -6.65 -9.59 -20.82
N LEU A 426 -6.93 -10.87 -21.07
CA LEU A 426 -7.18 -11.38 -22.40
C LEU A 426 -8.54 -10.88 -22.94
N ARG A 427 -9.55 -10.76 -22.06
CA ARG A 427 -10.86 -10.17 -22.42
C ARG A 427 -10.72 -8.69 -22.76
N ILE A 428 -9.96 -7.92 -21.98
CA ILE A 428 -9.65 -6.52 -22.28
C ILE A 428 -8.88 -6.41 -23.60
N LEU A 429 -7.90 -7.30 -23.85
CA LEU A 429 -7.16 -7.32 -25.11
C LEU A 429 -8.09 -7.61 -26.30
N ALA A 430 -9.00 -8.57 -26.17
CA ALA A 430 -9.98 -8.89 -27.22
C ALA A 430 -10.88 -7.68 -27.54
N ASP A 431 -11.38 -6.98 -26.51
CA ASP A 431 -12.19 -5.77 -26.67
C ASP A 431 -11.40 -4.64 -27.37
N LEU A 432 -10.20 -4.32 -26.87
CA LEU A 432 -9.36 -3.24 -27.39
C LEU A 432 -8.83 -3.50 -28.79
N SER A 433 -8.46 -4.75 -29.10
CA SER A 433 -7.95 -5.13 -30.43
C SER A 433 -9.07 -5.33 -31.44
N SER A 434 -10.28 -5.62 -30.97
CA SER A 434 -11.41 -6.05 -31.81
C SER A 434 -11.07 -7.21 -32.74
N GLU A 435 -10.16 -8.09 -32.31
CA GLU A 435 -9.71 -9.24 -33.11
C GLU A 435 -10.84 -10.29 -33.18
N PRO A 436 -11.32 -10.66 -34.38
CA PRO A 436 -12.50 -11.51 -34.52
C PRO A 436 -12.40 -12.88 -33.85
N GLU A 437 -11.25 -13.56 -33.93
CA GLU A 437 -11.10 -14.91 -33.35
C GLU A 437 -11.11 -14.87 -31.81
N LEU A 438 -10.44 -13.88 -31.20
CA LEU A 438 -10.47 -13.64 -29.77
C LEU A 438 -11.87 -13.25 -29.28
N LEU A 439 -12.60 -12.41 -30.02
CA LEU A 439 -13.98 -12.06 -29.67
C LEU A 439 -14.89 -13.28 -29.74
N LYS A 440 -14.76 -14.09 -30.80
CA LYS A 440 -15.52 -15.33 -30.96
C LYS A 440 -15.22 -16.32 -29.83
N LEU A 441 -13.95 -16.47 -29.46
CA LEU A 441 -13.50 -17.32 -28.35
C LEU A 441 -14.21 -16.98 -27.02
N PHE A 442 -14.56 -15.72 -26.79
CA PHE A 442 -15.27 -15.29 -25.58
C PHE A 442 -16.80 -15.23 -25.71
N GLN A 443 -17.35 -15.38 -26.91
CA GLN A 443 -18.79 -15.45 -27.16
C GLN A 443 -19.32 -16.89 -27.14
N GLU A 444 -18.46 -17.88 -27.37
CA GLU A 444 -18.79 -19.28 -27.19
C GLU A 444 -19.04 -19.60 -25.70
N PRO A 445 -20.01 -20.48 -25.38
CA PRO A 445 -20.36 -20.79 -23.99
C PRO A 445 -19.13 -21.33 -23.22
N GLU A 446 -19.03 -20.97 -21.94
CA GLU A 446 -17.92 -21.33 -21.02
C GLU A 446 -17.87 -22.83 -20.66
N THR A 447 -17.88 -23.72 -21.66
CA THR A 447 -17.78 -25.18 -21.48
C THR A 447 -16.34 -25.69 -21.58
N THR A 448 -15.42 -24.88 -22.09
CA THR A 448 -14.04 -25.27 -22.42
C THR A 448 -13.03 -24.31 -21.83
N ASP A 449 -11.87 -24.83 -21.43
CA ASP A 449 -10.74 -24.01 -21.01
C ASP A 449 -10.27 -23.13 -22.18
N ILE A 450 -10.35 -21.81 -21.97
CA ILE A 450 -10.05 -20.79 -22.98
C ILE A 450 -8.59 -20.90 -23.44
N PHE A 451 -7.66 -21.16 -22.51
CA PHE A 451 -6.26 -21.29 -22.91
C PHE A 451 -5.96 -22.57 -23.66
N SER A 452 -6.61 -23.68 -23.31
CA SER A 452 -6.52 -24.93 -24.08
C SER A 452 -7.06 -24.75 -25.50
N THR A 453 -8.18 -24.04 -25.64
CA THR A 453 -8.79 -23.75 -26.95
C THR A 453 -7.88 -22.83 -27.77
N LEU A 454 -7.40 -21.73 -27.17
CA LEU A 454 -6.46 -20.81 -27.81
C LEU A 454 -5.17 -21.52 -28.25
N ALA A 455 -4.59 -22.38 -27.39
CA ALA A 455 -3.40 -23.15 -27.73
C ALA A 455 -3.62 -24.19 -28.83
N SER A 456 -4.86 -24.64 -29.04
CA SER A 456 -5.20 -25.52 -30.17
C SER A 456 -5.40 -24.77 -31.49
N GLN A 457 -5.75 -23.48 -31.40
CA GLN A 457 -5.95 -22.60 -32.56
C GLN A 457 -4.62 -21.98 -33.05
N TRP A 458 -3.69 -21.73 -32.12
CA TRP A 458 -2.34 -21.21 -32.37
C TRP A 458 -1.39 -22.28 -32.88
#